data_AF-A0A2M8L5U5-F1
#
_entry.id   AF-A0A2M8L5U5-F1
#
_cell.length_a   1.000
_cell.length_b   1.000
_cell.length_c   1.000
_cell.angle_alpha   90.00
_cell.angle_beta   90.00
_cell.angle_gamma   90.00
#
_symmetry.space_group_name_H-M   'P 1'
#
loop_
_entity.id
_entity.type
_entity.pdbx_description
1 polymer ?
#
loop_
_entity_poly.entity_id
_entity_poly.type
_entity_poly.pdbx_seq_one_letter_code
_entity_poly.pdbx_strand_id
1 'polypeptide(L)'
;MNSAQEILEKAKNEGYALGAFNAGDLEIIQAIVQAAEGKQKPLIIETSAGEAEHFGIENFLDVVENFQQKTNLQILTNFDHGPGLEECQRVIEAGYNLVHFDGSNLPYEENVKITQALVEQAHQKGVLIEAEIDKIEGESRFSDETAESVQAIGSYTDPTKAANFVKQTGCDILAVFIGNLHGTYSTPPKLDLERLQMIHQQTPCFLSLHGGSGLLPEEIQKAIKLGVVKINVNTELRIAYKETLENVLKGSEEIAIYKIMPPVIAAVQKIVEEKIDLFNV
;
A
#
# COMPACT_ATOMS: atom_id res chain seq x y z
N MET A 1 3.07 9.63 19.68
CA MET A 1 2.98 8.36 18.93
C MET A 1 4.37 8.04 18.39
N ASN A 2 4.66 6.77 18.10
CA ASN A 2 5.92 6.39 17.45
C ASN A 2 5.97 7.01 16.04
N SER A 3 7.17 7.28 15.55
CA SER A 3 7.37 7.72 14.16
C SER A 3 7.11 6.57 13.16
N ALA A 4 6.89 6.91 11.88
CA ALA A 4 6.75 5.92 10.81
C ALA A 4 7.96 4.99 10.74
N GLN A 5 9.16 5.56 10.91
CA GLN A 5 10.42 4.81 10.98
C GLN A 5 10.39 3.76 12.09
N GLU A 6 10.08 4.17 13.33
CA GLU A 6 10.02 3.26 14.48
C GLU A 6 9.00 2.13 14.30
N ILE A 7 7.85 2.42 13.66
CA ILE A 7 6.81 1.43 13.40
C ILE A 7 7.27 0.41 12.36
N LEU A 8 7.92 0.83 11.28
CA LEU A 8 8.46 -0.06 10.25
C LEU A 8 9.68 -0.85 10.76
N GLU A 9 10.55 -0.24 11.57
CA GLU A 9 11.64 -0.94 12.25
C GLU A 9 11.11 -2.04 13.16
N LYS A 10 10.05 -1.77 13.92
CA LYS A 10 9.40 -2.78 14.74
C LYS A 10 8.86 -3.93 13.89
N ALA A 11 8.18 -3.63 12.78
CA ALA A 11 7.68 -4.63 11.84
C ALA A 11 8.80 -5.53 11.30
N LYS A 12 9.91 -4.92 10.87
CA LYS A 12 11.10 -5.62 10.40
C LYS A 12 11.69 -6.54 11.48
N ASN A 13 11.83 -6.04 12.71
CA ASN A 13 12.49 -6.77 13.80
C ASN A 13 11.62 -7.90 14.37
N GLU A 14 10.30 -7.71 14.40
CA GLU A 14 9.34 -8.70 14.91
C GLU A 14 8.85 -9.65 13.81
N GLY A 15 9.17 -9.40 12.53
CA GLY A 15 8.88 -10.31 11.42
C GLY A 15 7.43 -10.26 10.93
N TYR A 16 6.80 -9.09 10.98
CA TYR A 16 5.46 -8.85 10.43
C TYR A 16 5.46 -7.73 9.37
N ALA A 17 4.38 -7.61 8.62
CA ALA A 17 4.15 -6.48 7.73
C ALA A 17 2.92 -5.66 8.13
N LEU A 18 2.98 -4.35 7.88
CA LEU A 18 1.80 -3.50 7.93
C LEU A 18 1.01 -3.65 6.64
N GLY A 19 -0.31 -3.81 6.77
CA GLY A 19 -1.21 -3.64 5.65
C GLY A 19 -1.33 -2.16 5.30
N ALA A 20 -1.12 -1.83 4.04
CA ALA A 20 -1.43 -0.54 3.44
C ALA A 20 -2.72 -0.69 2.63
N PHE A 21 -3.76 0.02 3.06
CA PHE A 21 -5.10 -0.15 2.54
C PHE A 21 -5.57 1.15 1.91
N ASN A 22 -5.83 1.13 0.59
CA ASN A 22 -6.32 2.31 -0.10
C ASN A 22 -7.74 2.67 0.37
N ALA A 23 -7.99 3.96 0.58
CA ALA A 23 -9.29 4.48 0.97
C ALA A 23 -9.64 5.75 0.17
N GLY A 24 -10.75 5.69 -0.55
CA GLY A 24 -11.29 6.82 -1.32
C GLY A 24 -12.53 7.48 -0.71
N ASP A 25 -13.04 6.97 0.42
CA ASP A 25 -14.22 7.48 1.12
C ASP A 25 -14.14 7.22 2.64
N LEU A 26 -15.10 7.77 3.39
CA LEU A 26 -15.12 7.68 4.86
C LEU A 26 -15.47 6.26 5.32
N GLU A 27 -16.35 5.58 4.61
CA GLU A 27 -16.81 4.23 4.90
C GLU A 27 -15.67 3.20 4.86
N ILE A 28 -14.77 3.29 3.87
CA ILE A 28 -13.57 2.44 3.80
C ILE A 28 -12.61 2.78 4.94
N ILE A 29 -12.36 4.07 5.22
CA ILE A 29 -11.52 4.47 6.37
C ILE A 29 -12.09 3.88 7.66
N GLN A 30 -13.40 4.01 7.87
CA GLN A 30 -14.07 3.47 9.06
C GLN A 30 -13.91 1.95 9.15
N ALA A 31 -14.09 1.22 8.04
CA ALA A 31 -13.90 -0.22 7.99
C ALA A 31 -12.46 -0.62 8.36
N ILE A 32 -11.47 0.08 7.82
CA ILE A 32 -10.05 -0.17 8.09
C ILE A 32 -9.73 0.09 9.57
N VAL A 33 -10.19 1.21 10.13
CA VAL A 33 -9.96 1.56 11.54
C VAL A 33 -10.62 0.56 12.48
N GLN A 34 -11.86 0.15 12.20
CA GLN A 34 -12.59 -0.82 13.03
C GLN A 34 -11.87 -2.18 13.06
N ALA A 35 -11.37 -2.65 11.91
CA ALA A 35 -10.56 -3.86 11.84
C ALA A 35 -9.29 -3.74 12.69
N ALA A 36 -8.57 -2.63 12.56
CA ALA A 36 -7.35 -2.36 13.31
C ALA A 36 -7.59 -2.30 14.83
N GLU A 37 -8.69 -1.67 15.23
CA GLU A 37 -9.09 -1.52 16.63
C GLU A 37 -9.40 -2.88 17.25
N GLY A 38 -10.15 -3.74 16.54
CA GLY A 38 -10.44 -5.10 16.99
C GLY A 38 -9.17 -5.96 17.15
N LYS A 39 -8.14 -5.70 16.34
CA LYS A 39 -6.88 -6.45 16.34
C LYS A 39 -5.78 -5.81 17.21
N GLN A 40 -5.94 -4.55 17.62
CA GLN A 40 -4.93 -3.75 18.31
C GLN A 40 -3.58 -3.73 17.57
N LYS A 41 -3.63 -3.55 16.24
CA LYS A 41 -2.46 -3.55 15.36
C LYS A 41 -2.26 -2.20 14.67
N PRO A 42 -1.01 -1.77 14.43
CA PRO A 42 -0.75 -0.61 13.59
C PRO A 42 -1.07 -0.93 12.13
N LEU A 43 -1.45 0.07 11.34
CA LEU A 43 -1.66 -0.08 9.90
C LEU A 43 -1.32 1.20 9.13
N ILE A 44 -1.40 1.10 7.81
CA ILE A 44 -1.28 2.23 6.88
C ILE A 44 -2.62 2.40 6.16
N ILE A 45 -3.16 3.62 6.15
CA ILE A 45 -4.27 4.02 5.26
C ILE A 45 -3.65 4.87 4.17
N GLU A 46 -3.97 4.57 2.92
CA GLU A 46 -3.34 5.22 1.78
C GLU A 46 -4.34 5.77 0.78
N THR A 47 -3.90 6.79 0.03
CA THR A 47 -4.66 7.39 -1.06
C THR A 47 -3.78 7.40 -2.30
N SER A 48 -4.27 6.84 -3.40
CA SER A 48 -3.72 7.12 -4.72
C SER A 48 -3.89 8.60 -5.10
N ALA A 49 -3.20 9.07 -6.14
CA ALA A 49 -3.38 10.43 -6.65
C ALA A 49 -4.86 10.78 -6.94
N GLY A 50 -5.61 9.87 -7.54
CA GLY A 50 -7.03 10.08 -7.84
C GLY A 50 -7.92 10.08 -6.59
N GLU A 51 -7.62 9.23 -5.59
CA GLU A 51 -8.32 9.23 -4.31
C GLU A 51 -8.03 10.50 -3.51
N ALA A 52 -6.79 10.98 -3.52
CA ALA A 52 -6.40 12.23 -2.87
C ALA A 52 -7.05 13.46 -3.52
N GLU A 53 -7.20 13.46 -4.86
CA GLU A 53 -7.97 14.50 -5.57
C GLU A 53 -9.46 14.45 -5.23
N HIS A 54 -10.04 13.24 -5.19
CA HIS A 54 -11.45 13.04 -4.89
C HIS A 54 -11.83 13.41 -3.45
N PHE A 55 -11.06 12.92 -2.47
CA PHE A 55 -11.33 13.08 -1.05
C PHE A 55 -10.83 14.43 -0.51
N GLY A 56 -9.73 14.93 -1.08
CA GLY A 56 -8.95 16.06 -0.57
C GLY A 56 -7.89 15.60 0.44
N ILE A 57 -6.64 16.02 0.22
CA ILE A 57 -5.46 15.65 1.03
C ILE A 57 -5.69 16.03 2.51
N GLU A 58 -6.07 17.28 2.77
CA GLU A 58 -6.25 17.79 4.12
C GLU A 58 -7.45 17.14 4.81
N ASN A 59 -8.55 16.93 4.08
CA ASN A 59 -9.72 16.22 4.61
C ASN A 59 -9.35 14.79 5.02
N PHE A 60 -8.55 14.09 4.21
CA PHE A 60 -8.10 12.73 4.49
C PHE A 60 -7.27 12.70 5.78
N LEU A 61 -6.28 13.60 5.89
CA LEU A 61 -5.45 13.73 7.08
C LEU A 61 -6.28 14.03 8.34
N ASP A 62 -7.21 14.99 8.26
CA ASP A 62 -8.08 15.37 9.39
C ASP A 62 -8.96 14.21 9.86
N VAL A 63 -9.51 13.43 8.91
CA VAL A 63 -10.33 12.25 9.23
C VAL A 63 -9.49 11.16 9.89
N VAL A 64 -8.32 10.85 9.34
CA VAL A 64 -7.42 9.84 9.92
C VAL A 64 -6.96 10.26 11.31
N GLU A 65 -6.55 11.51 11.49
CA GLU A 65 -6.16 12.05 12.80
C GLU A 65 -7.31 11.92 13.81
N ASN A 66 -8.55 12.22 13.41
CA ASN A 66 -9.71 12.08 14.28
C ASN A 66 -9.89 10.63 14.77
N PHE A 67 -9.74 9.65 13.89
CA PHE A 67 -9.80 8.24 14.26
C PHE A 67 -8.65 7.82 15.17
N GLN A 68 -7.42 8.29 14.91
CA GLN A 68 -6.28 8.04 15.80
C GLN A 68 -6.52 8.57 17.21
N GLN A 69 -7.01 9.80 17.34
CA GLN A 69 -7.30 10.41 18.64
C GLN A 69 -8.39 9.67 19.41
N LYS A 70 -9.42 9.15 18.72
CA LYS A 70 -10.52 8.42 19.35
C LYS A 70 -10.15 7.01 19.78
N THR A 71 -9.34 6.31 18.98
CA THR A 71 -9.03 4.88 19.17
C THR A 71 -7.69 4.64 19.87
N ASN A 72 -6.81 5.64 19.92
CA ASN A 72 -5.39 5.52 20.32
C ASN A 72 -4.57 4.57 19.44
N LEU A 73 -5.05 4.23 18.24
CA LEU A 73 -4.33 3.39 17.29
C LEU A 73 -3.18 4.17 16.62
N GLN A 74 -2.13 3.43 16.28
CA GLN A 74 -1.07 3.91 15.40
C GLN A 74 -1.50 3.70 13.94
N ILE A 75 -1.90 4.79 13.29
CA ILE A 75 -2.29 4.81 11.88
C ILE A 75 -1.29 5.68 11.14
N LEU A 76 -0.70 5.12 10.09
CA LEU A 76 0.18 5.85 9.19
C LEU A 76 -0.58 6.25 7.93
N THR A 77 -0.32 7.44 7.40
CA THR A 77 -0.86 7.89 6.11
C THR A 77 0.18 7.71 5.01
N ASN A 78 -0.23 7.16 3.86
CA ASN A 78 0.65 7.00 2.69
C ASN A 78 0.03 7.60 1.42
N PHE A 79 0.82 8.33 0.64
CA PHE A 79 0.44 8.76 -0.70
C PHE A 79 0.92 7.72 -1.71
N ASP A 80 -0.02 7.04 -2.34
CA ASP A 80 0.26 5.85 -3.15
C ASP A 80 0.42 6.20 -4.63
N HIS A 81 1.48 5.70 -5.27
CA HIS A 81 1.85 5.96 -6.67
C HIS A 81 1.78 7.44 -7.05
N GLY A 82 2.49 8.29 -6.30
CA GLY A 82 2.65 9.70 -6.59
C GLY A 82 3.28 9.91 -7.97
N PRO A 83 2.62 10.66 -8.88
CA PRO A 83 2.94 10.63 -10.31
C PRO A 83 4.12 11.54 -10.70
N GLY A 84 4.55 12.42 -9.80
CA GLY A 84 5.47 13.50 -10.14
C GLY A 84 6.02 14.22 -8.92
N LEU A 85 7.06 15.01 -9.17
CA LEU A 85 7.75 15.78 -8.14
C LEU A 85 6.77 16.73 -7.44
N GLU A 86 6.05 17.58 -8.18
CA GLU A 86 5.19 18.62 -7.60
C GLU A 86 4.07 18.05 -6.73
N GLU A 87 3.43 16.97 -7.17
CA GLU A 87 2.38 16.29 -6.41
C GLU A 87 2.94 15.69 -5.11
N CYS A 88 4.05 14.97 -5.19
CA CYS A 88 4.71 14.41 -4.01
C CYS A 88 5.15 15.51 -3.03
N GLN A 89 5.71 16.62 -3.52
CA GLN A 89 6.09 17.76 -2.68
C GLN A 89 4.90 18.39 -1.94
N ARG A 90 3.75 18.51 -2.61
CA ARG A 90 2.51 19.01 -2.00
C ARG A 90 2.06 18.11 -0.85
N VAL A 91 2.14 16.79 -1.04
CA VAL A 91 1.71 15.81 -0.03
C VAL A 91 2.69 15.73 1.14
N ILE A 92 4.00 15.83 0.87
CA ILE A 92 5.03 15.99 1.91
C ILE A 92 4.74 17.24 2.76
N GLU A 93 4.39 18.36 2.13
CA GLU A 93 4.06 19.60 2.85
C GLU A 93 2.82 19.46 3.72
N ALA A 94 1.79 18.76 3.22
CA ALA A 94 0.55 18.54 3.94
C ALA A 94 0.70 17.67 5.20
N GLY A 95 1.74 16.82 5.27
CA GLY A 95 2.07 16.06 6.48
C GLY A 95 1.67 14.59 6.45
N TYR A 96 1.64 13.96 5.28
CA TYR A 96 1.58 12.49 5.19
C TYR A 96 2.79 11.85 5.88
N ASN A 97 2.63 10.64 6.42
CA ASN A 97 3.75 9.94 7.05
C ASN A 97 4.69 9.27 6.03
N LEU A 98 4.12 8.82 4.91
CA LEU A 98 4.84 8.19 3.81
C LEU A 98 4.40 8.79 2.47
N VAL A 99 5.33 8.86 1.52
CA VAL A 99 5.05 9.18 0.13
C VAL A 99 5.71 8.14 -0.76
N HIS A 100 4.90 7.41 -1.53
CA HIS A 100 5.34 6.52 -2.59
C HIS A 100 5.44 7.32 -3.89
N PHE A 101 6.67 7.57 -4.35
CA PHE A 101 6.92 8.12 -5.69
C PHE A 101 7.11 7.00 -6.70
N ASP A 102 6.21 6.94 -7.68
CA ASP A 102 6.26 5.97 -8.77
C ASP A 102 7.00 6.57 -9.98
N GLY A 103 8.32 6.41 -9.96
CA GLY A 103 9.20 6.78 -11.06
C GLY A 103 9.41 5.67 -12.10
N SER A 104 8.62 4.58 -12.06
CA SER A 104 8.87 3.36 -12.83
C SER A 104 8.78 3.56 -14.36
N ASN A 105 8.02 4.56 -14.79
CA ASN A 105 7.87 4.93 -16.20
C ASN A 105 8.94 5.94 -16.67
N LEU A 106 9.82 6.41 -15.79
CA LEU A 106 10.87 7.38 -16.12
C LEU A 106 12.18 6.69 -16.52
N PRO A 107 13.05 7.35 -17.31
CA PRO A 107 14.44 6.94 -17.43
C PRO A 107 15.09 6.82 -16.04
N TYR A 108 15.88 5.76 -15.83
CA TYR A 108 16.50 5.46 -14.53
C TYR A 108 17.18 6.66 -13.87
N GLU A 109 17.98 7.41 -14.62
CA GLU A 109 18.70 8.60 -14.12
C GLU A 109 17.77 9.75 -13.71
N GLU A 110 16.59 9.85 -14.33
CA GLU A 110 15.58 10.84 -13.98
C GLU A 110 14.84 10.43 -12.71
N ASN A 111 14.47 9.15 -12.60
CA ASN A 111 13.89 8.57 -11.39
C ASN A 111 14.82 8.77 -10.18
N VAL A 112 16.12 8.49 -10.33
CA VAL A 112 17.12 8.73 -9.27
C VAL A 112 17.12 10.19 -8.83
N LYS A 113 17.18 11.15 -9.77
CA LYS A 113 17.23 12.58 -9.45
C LYS A 113 15.99 13.07 -8.71
N ILE A 114 14.80 12.68 -9.17
CA ILE A 114 13.54 13.09 -8.54
C ILE A 114 13.42 12.47 -7.16
N THR A 115 13.74 11.18 -7.01
CA THR A 115 13.71 10.50 -5.72
C THR A 115 14.67 11.16 -4.73
N GLN A 116 15.89 11.52 -5.14
CA GLN A 116 16.84 12.26 -4.28
C GLN A 116 16.27 13.58 -3.78
N ALA A 117 15.66 14.37 -4.66
CA ALA A 117 15.06 15.65 -4.30
C ALA A 117 13.89 15.48 -3.31
N LEU A 118 13.06 14.46 -3.51
CA LEU A 118 11.97 14.12 -2.60
C LEU A 118 12.48 13.66 -1.24
N VAL A 119 13.49 12.79 -1.21
CA VAL A 119 14.14 12.31 0.02
C VAL A 119 14.69 13.48 0.85
N GLU A 120 15.44 14.38 0.22
CA GLU A 120 16.02 15.55 0.90
C GLU A 120 14.96 16.42 1.57
N GLN A 121 13.83 16.65 0.89
CA GLN A 121 12.72 17.44 1.43
C GLN A 121 11.93 16.69 2.50
N ALA A 122 11.61 15.42 2.26
CA ALA A 122 10.78 14.59 3.13
C ALA A 122 11.45 14.35 4.49
N HIS A 123 12.76 14.08 4.49
CA HIS A 123 13.53 13.83 5.72
C HIS A 123 13.58 15.05 6.64
N GLN A 124 13.52 16.28 6.11
CA GLN A 124 13.43 17.51 6.92
C GLN A 124 12.12 17.60 7.71
N LYS A 125 11.07 16.86 7.29
CA LYS A 125 9.75 16.82 7.90
C LYS A 125 9.46 15.49 8.61
N GLY A 126 10.41 14.54 8.59
CA GLY A 126 10.21 13.20 9.15
C GLY A 126 9.24 12.32 8.33
N VAL A 127 9.06 12.64 7.04
CA VAL A 127 8.29 11.84 6.09
C VAL A 127 9.22 10.83 5.43
N LEU A 128 8.74 9.59 5.27
CA LEU A 128 9.51 8.53 4.59
C LEU A 128 9.15 8.47 3.10
N ILE A 129 10.15 8.22 2.26
CA ILE A 129 9.97 8.04 0.82
C ILE A 129 10.04 6.56 0.45
N GLU A 130 8.95 6.08 -0.14
CA GLU A 130 8.90 4.84 -0.89
C GLU A 130 9.15 5.15 -2.38
N ALA A 131 10.00 4.34 -3.03
CA ALA A 131 10.32 4.52 -4.44
C ALA A 131 10.08 3.24 -5.24
N GLU A 132 9.65 3.39 -6.49
CA GLU A 132 9.47 2.30 -7.45
C GLU A 132 10.41 2.47 -8.65
N ILE A 133 11.08 1.38 -9.04
CA ILE A 133 12.07 1.36 -10.14
C ILE A 133 11.48 0.77 -11.42
N ASP A 134 10.70 -0.29 -11.29
CA ASP A 134 10.19 -1.10 -12.39
C ASP A 134 8.68 -1.19 -12.25
N LYS A 135 7.97 -1.01 -13.36
CA LYS A 135 6.52 -0.85 -13.36
C LYS A 135 5.86 -2.15 -12.94
N ILE A 136 5.04 -2.06 -11.91
CA ILE A 136 4.20 -3.18 -11.47
C ILE A 136 2.97 -3.24 -12.38
N GLU A 137 2.78 -4.38 -13.04
CA GLU A 137 1.73 -4.53 -14.05
C GLU A 137 0.34 -4.75 -13.42
N GLY A 138 -0.70 -4.39 -14.18
CA GLY A 138 -2.10 -4.59 -13.80
C GLY A 138 -2.82 -3.32 -13.35
N GLU A 139 -4.06 -3.49 -12.92
CA GLU A 139 -4.94 -2.41 -12.45
C GLU A 139 -5.73 -2.93 -11.23
N SER A 140 -6.16 -2.03 -10.35
CA SER A 140 -6.93 -2.41 -9.14
C SER A 140 -8.38 -2.83 -9.46
N ARG A 141 -8.53 -3.94 -10.17
CA ARG A 141 -9.80 -4.57 -10.59
C ARG A 141 -9.66 -6.09 -10.74
N PHE A 142 -10.79 -6.75 -10.95
CA PHE A 142 -10.81 -8.14 -11.40
C PHE A 142 -10.48 -8.24 -12.91
N SER A 143 -9.66 -9.22 -13.28
CA SER A 143 -9.31 -9.57 -14.66
C SER A 143 -9.57 -11.05 -14.92
N ASP A 144 -10.20 -11.36 -16.06
CA ASP A 144 -10.40 -12.73 -16.54
C ASP A 144 -9.11 -13.38 -17.07
N GLU A 145 -8.04 -12.61 -17.24
CA GLU A 145 -6.73 -13.11 -17.67
C GLU A 145 -6.08 -13.99 -16.59
N THR A 146 -5.13 -14.84 -17.00
CA THR A 146 -4.27 -15.57 -16.06
C THR A 146 -3.13 -14.67 -15.61
N ALA A 147 -2.66 -14.81 -14.36
CA ALA A 147 -1.48 -14.06 -13.94
C ALA A 147 -0.25 -14.42 -14.77
N GLU A 148 -0.10 -15.70 -15.16
CA GLU A 148 1.01 -16.19 -15.98
C GLU A 148 1.10 -15.47 -17.35
N SER A 149 -0.04 -15.20 -18.00
CA SER A 149 -0.04 -14.48 -19.28
C SER A 149 0.45 -13.03 -19.15
N VAL A 150 0.20 -12.39 -18.01
CA VAL A 150 0.69 -11.02 -17.74
C VAL A 150 2.16 -11.05 -17.33
N GLN A 151 2.54 -11.98 -16.45
CA GLN A 151 3.91 -12.16 -15.96
C GLN A 151 4.90 -12.51 -17.08
N ALA A 152 4.46 -13.19 -18.14
CA ALA A 152 5.31 -13.54 -19.29
C ALA A 152 5.84 -12.33 -20.07
N ILE A 153 5.26 -11.14 -19.88
CA ILE A 153 5.57 -9.91 -20.62
C ILE A 153 6.57 -9.03 -19.84
N GLY A 154 6.64 -9.19 -18.52
CA GLY A 154 7.34 -8.28 -17.62
C GLY A 154 8.82 -8.61 -17.38
N SER A 155 9.59 -7.59 -17.02
CA SER A 155 10.91 -7.73 -16.41
C SER A 155 10.83 -7.41 -14.92
N TYR A 156 11.34 -8.30 -14.07
CA TYR A 156 11.37 -8.10 -12.62
C TYR A 156 12.57 -7.27 -12.17
N THR A 157 12.44 -6.65 -10.99
CA THR A 157 13.47 -5.79 -10.40
C THR A 157 14.80 -6.53 -10.24
N ASP A 158 15.85 -6.01 -10.87
CA ASP A 158 17.19 -6.57 -10.77
C ASP A 158 17.82 -6.21 -9.40
N PRO A 159 18.38 -7.19 -8.65
CA PRO A 159 18.98 -6.91 -7.34
C PRO A 159 20.12 -5.89 -7.36
N THR A 160 20.95 -5.89 -8.41
CA THR A 160 22.07 -4.95 -8.52
C THR A 160 21.57 -3.55 -8.84
N LYS A 161 20.57 -3.43 -9.72
CA LYS A 161 19.88 -2.17 -10.03
C LYS A 161 19.22 -1.59 -8.77
N ALA A 162 18.51 -2.41 -8.00
CA ALA A 162 17.90 -2.02 -6.72
C ALA A 162 18.94 -1.49 -5.72
N ALA A 163 20.04 -2.23 -5.51
CA ALA A 163 21.11 -1.82 -4.60
C ALA A 163 21.74 -0.48 -5.02
N ASN A 164 22.01 -0.30 -6.31
CA ASN A 164 22.55 0.94 -6.85
C ASN A 164 21.57 2.11 -6.73
N PHE A 165 20.27 1.86 -6.92
CA PHE A 165 19.23 2.87 -6.81
C PHE A 165 19.11 3.35 -5.36
N VAL A 166 18.90 2.44 -4.41
CA VAL A 166 18.79 2.78 -2.97
C VAL A 166 20.02 3.51 -2.47
N LYS A 167 21.22 3.09 -2.88
CA LYS A 167 22.48 3.77 -2.52
C LYS A 167 22.55 5.20 -3.06
N GLN A 168 22.04 5.45 -4.27
CA GLN A 168 22.07 6.77 -4.89
C GLN A 168 20.98 7.68 -4.30
N THR A 169 19.78 7.16 -4.10
CA THR A 169 18.61 7.96 -3.72
C THR A 169 18.48 8.17 -2.23
N GLY A 170 18.87 7.17 -1.42
CA GLY A 170 18.61 7.17 0.01
C GLY A 170 17.14 6.99 0.37
N CYS A 171 16.31 6.42 -0.53
CA CYS A 171 14.92 6.13 -0.21
C CYS A 171 14.78 5.17 0.97
N ASP A 172 13.71 5.34 1.75
CA ASP A 172 13.49 4.62 3.00
C ASP A 172 12.85 3.26 2.76
N ILE A 173 12.01 3.17 1.72
CA ILE A 173 11.31 1.96 1.31
C ILE A 173 11.51 1.78 -0.20
N LEU A 174 11.67 0.53 -0.64
CA LEU A 174 11.70 0.17 -2.04
C LEU A 174 10.52 -0.74 -2.37
N ALA A 175 9.67 -0.30 -3.30
CA ALA A 175 8.66 -1.12 -3.95
C ALA A 175 9.34 -2.06 -4.95
N VAL A 176 9.22 -3.37 -4.71
CA VAL A 176 9.87 -4.38 -5.55
C VAL A 176 8.87 -5.03 -6.50
N PHE A 177 9.27 -5.20 -7.76
CA PHE A 177 8.51 -5.97 -8.73
C PHE A 177 9.14 -7.36 -8.89
N ILE A 178 8.53 -8.37 -8.28
CA ILE A 178 9.02 -9.76 -8.23
C ILE A 178 7.98 -10.76 -8.74
N GLY A 179 7.07 -10.30 -9.62
CA GLY A 179 5.94 -11.08 -10.14
C GLY A 179 4.60 -10.73 -9.50
N ASN A 180 4.57 -9.90 -8.47
CA ASN A 180 3.34 -9.31 -7.95
C ASN A 180 2.65 -8.43 -9.00
N LEU A 181 1.31 -8.41 -8.99
CA LEU A 181 0.48 -7.67 -9.97
C LEU A 181 -0.62 -6.90 -9.24
N HIS A 182 -1.03 -5.75 -9.77
CA HIS A 182 -2.24 -5.07 -9.30
C HIS A 182 -3.48 -5.79 -9.82
N GLY A 183 -4.49 -5.93 -8.96
CA GLY A 183 -5.75 -6.57 -9.33
C GLY A 183 -5.90 -7.97 -8.75
N THR A 184 -6.88 -8.70 -9.28
CA THR A 184 -7.06 -10.13 -9.02
C THR A 184 -7.25 -10.83 -10.35
N TYR A 185 -6.64 -12.00 -10.50
CA TYR A 185 -6.58 -12.76 -11.74
C TYR A 185 -7.23 -14.13 -11.58
N SER A 186 -7.58 -14.78 -12.70
CA SER A 186 -8.16 -16.14 -12.70
C SER A 186 -7.24 -17.20 -12.10
N THR A 187 -5.93 -16.96 -12.11
CA THR A 187 -4.90 -17.73 -11.40
C THR A 187 -4.05 -16.78 -10.55
N PRO A 188 -3.59 -17.21 -9.36
CA PRO A 188 -2.76 -16.36 -8.52
C PRO A 188 -1.42 -16.05 -9.18
N PRO A 189 -0.89 -14.81 -9.06
CA PRO A 189 0.49 -14.52 -9.43
C PRO A 189 1.45 -15.35 -8.59
N LYS A 190 2.64 -15.64 -9.15
CA LYS A 190 3.73 -16.33 -8.44
C LYS A 190 4.87 -15.36 -8.16
N LEU A 191 5.39 -15.37 -6.94
CA LEU A 191 6.49 -14.50 -6.54
C LEU A 191 7.87 -15.16 -6.77
N ASP A 192 8.80 -14.40 -7.31
CA ASP A 192 10.23 -14.73 -7.36
C ASP A 192 10.88 -14.43 -6.00
N LEU A 193 10.69 -15.35 -5.05
CA LEU A 193 11.18 -15.22 -3.68
C LEU A 193 12.71 -15.28 -3.57
N GLU A 194 13.39 -15.96 -4.51
CA GLU A 194 14.85 -15.96 -4.56
C GLU A 194 15.38 -14.56 -4.92
N ARG A 195 14.77 -13.90 -5.90
CA ARG A 195 15.07 -12.50 -6.23
C ARG A 195 14.77 -11.56 -5.07
N LEU A 196 13.65 -11.72 -4.38
CA LEU A 196 13.34 -10.94 -3.18
C LEU A 196 14.44 -11.07 -2.13
N GLN A 197 14.90 -12.30 -1.87
CA GLN A 197 15.99 -12.54 -0.93
C GLN A 197 17.28 -11.83 -1.36
N MET A 198 17.62 -11.86 -2.65
CA MET A 198 18.80 -11.17 -3.18
C MET A 198 18.69 -9.65 -3.06
N ILE A 199 17.51 -9.07 -3.33
CA ILE A 199 17.26 -7.63 -3.15
C ILE A 199 17.41 -7.26 -1.67
N HIS A 200 16.77 -8.02 -0.77
CA HIS A 200 16.84 -7.77 0.67
C HIS A 200 18.26 -7.79 1.22
N GLN A 201 19.10 -8.73 0.76
CA GLN A 201 20.50 -8.81 1.20
C GLN A 201 21.37 -7.64 0.70
N GLN A 202 20.97 -6.97 -0.37
CA GLN A 202 21.77 -5.93 -1.03
C GLN A 202 21.24 -4.51 -0.78
N THR A 203 20.06 -4.37 -0.19
CA THR A 203 19.42 -3.07 0.07
C THR A 203 19.25 -2.85 1.58
N PRO A 204 19.72 -1.72 2.14
CA PRO A 204 19.58 -1.44 3.58
C PRO A 204 18.19 -0.93 3.97
N CYS A 205 17.39 -0.48 3.01
CA CYS A 205 16.07 0.11 3.19
C CYS A 205 15.01 -0.95 3.59
N PHE A 206 13.79 -0.49 3.83
CA PHE A 206 12.62 -1.37 3.93
C PHE A 206 12.16 -1.84 2.55
N LEU A 207 11.43 -2.95 2.50
CA LEU A 207 10.81 -3.45 1.28
C LEU A 207 9.29 -3.43 1.42
N SER A 208 8.62 -2.97 0.36
CA SER A 208 7.16 -3.07 0.22
C SER A 208 6.79 -4.03 -0.91
N LEU A 209 5.61 -4.66 -0.78
CA LEU A 209 5.03 -5.51 -1.80
C LEU A 209 3.68 -4.94 -2.22
N HIS A 210 3.63 -4.44 -3.45
CA HIS A 210 2.39 -3.99 -4.07
C HIS A 210 1.61 -5.16 -4.65
N GLY A 211 0.33 -4.94 -4.95
CA GLY A 211 -0.48 -6.00 -5.54
C GLY A 211 -0.70 -7.18 -4.57
N GLY A 212 -0.92 -6.90 -3.28
CA GLY A 212 -1.18 -7.92 -2.27
C GLY A 212 -2.53 -8.65 -2.45
N SER A 213 -3.38 -8.17 -3.36
CA SER A 213 -4.66 -8.80 -3.68
C SER A 213 -4.45 -10.05 -4.55
N GLY A 214 -5.11 -11.16 -4.21
CA GLY A 214 -5.05 -12.39 -5.01
C GLY A 214 -3.74 -13.18 -4.93
N LEU A 215 -2.73 -12.73 -4.18
CA LEU A 215 -1.54 -13.53 -3.86
C LEU A 215 -1.87 -14.67 -2.90
N LEU A 216 -1.14 -15.78 -3.03
CA LEU A 216 -1.30 -16.91 -2.12
C LEU A 216 -0.83 -16.54 -0.71
N PRO A 217 -1.58 -16.90 0.35
CA PRO A 217 -1.19 -16.65 1.74
C PRO A 217 0.24 -17.11 2.07
N GLU A 218 0.62 -18.29 1.60
CA GLU A 218 1.96 -18.84 1.84
C GLU A 218 3.09 -18.04 1.19
N GLU A 219 2.85 -17.41 0.04
CA GLU A 219 3.85 -16.56 -0.63
C GLU A 219 3.99 -15.23 0.09
N ILE A 220 2.88 -14.63 0.53
CA ILE A 220 2.89 -13.43 1.37
C ILE A 220 3.71 -13.67 2.64
N GLN A 221 3.44 -14.76 3.37
CA GLN A 221 4.16 -15.07 4.60
C GLN A 221 5.65 -15.33 4.37
N LYS A 222 6.02 -15.94 3.24
CA LYS A 222 7.42 -16.09 2.85
C LYS A 222 8.06 -14.74 2.52
N ALA A 223 7.35 -13.85 1.81
CA ALA A 223 7.84 -12.52 1.49
C ALA A 223 8.10 -11.67 2.74
N ILE A 224 7.21 -11.74 3.74
CA ILE A 224 7.39 -11.08 5.05
C ILE A 224 8.66 -11.60 5.74
N LYS A 225 8.85 -12.93 5.78
CA LYS A 225 10.07 -13.55 6.34
C LYS A 225 11.35 -13.16 5.59
N LEU A 226 11.23 -12.72 4.34
CA LEU A 226 12.33 -12.23 3.51
C LEU A 226 12.49 -10.70 3.57
N GLY A 227 11.80 -10.01 4.49
CA GLY A 227 12.06 -8.62 4.82
C GLY A 227 11.04 -7.61 4.28
N VAL A 228 9.92 -8.07 3.70
CA VAL A 228 8.79 -7.19 3.35
C VAL A 228 8.09 -6.73 4.63
N VAL A 229 7.90 -5.41 4.77
CA VAL A 229 7.28 -4.80 5.97
C VAL A 229 6.03 -3.98 5.66
N LYS A 230 5.71 -3.76 4.37
CA LYS A 230 4.51 -3.06 3.90
C LYS A 230 3.89 -3.85 2.75
N ILE A 231 2.58 -4.08 2.79
CA ILE A 231 1.86 -4.79 1.73
C ILE A 231 0.61 -3.99 1.33
N ASN A 232 0.51 -3.60 0.06
CA ASN A 232 -0.62 -2.82 -0.44
C ASN A 232 -1.80 -3.73 -0.81
N VAL A 233 -3.02 -3.34 -0.40
CA VAL A 233 -4.28 -4.04 -0.68
C VAL A 233 -5.36 -3.04 -1.05
N ASN A 234 -5.92 -3.19 -2.26
CA ASN A 234 -6.97 -2.31 -2.78
C ASN A 234 -8.13 -3.10 -3.40
N THR A 235 -7.81 -3.95 -4.38
CA THR A 235 -8.81 -4.62 -5.24
C THR A 235 -9.85 -5.39 -4.45
N GLU A 236 -9.43 -6.17 -3.45
CA GLU A 236 -10.37 -6.94 -2.61
C GLU A 236 -11.32 -6.03 -1.82
N LEU A 237 -10.86 -4.85 -1.38
CA LEU A 237 -11.71 -3.86 -0.70
C LEU A 237 -12.75 -3.30 -1.66
N ARG A 238 -12.34 -2.91 -2.87
CA ARG A 238 -13.23 -2.37 -3.91
C ARG A 238 -14.28 -3.38 -4.35
N ILE A 239 -13.89 -4.65 -4.51
CA ILE A 239 -14.82 -5.74 -4.85
C ILE A 239 -15.84 -5.93 -3.72
N ALA A 240 -15.37 -6.10 -2.48
CA ALA A 240 -16.24 -6.30 -1.32
C ALA A 240 -17.22 -5.12 -1.14
N TYR A 241 -16.72 -3.89 -1.29
CA TYR A 241 -17.54 -2.69 -1.22
C TYR A 241 -18.63 -2.69 -2.30
N LYS A 242 -18.22 -2.81 -3.58
CA LYS A 242 -19.13 -2.71 -4.73
C LYS A 242 -20.19 -3.81 -4.71
N GLU A 243 -19.79 -5.06 -4.55
CA GLU A 243 -20.72 -6.20 -4.59
C GLU A 243 -21.71 -6.15 -3.43
N THR A 244 -21.25 -5.79 -2.23
CA THR A 244 -22.13 -5.67 -1.07
C THR A 244 -23.11 -4.52 -1.26
N LEU A 245 -22.65 -3.37 -1.75
CA LEU A 245 -23.52 -2.23 -2.04
C LEU A 245 -24.60 -2.59 -3.07
N GLU A 246 -24.22 -3.21 -4.19
CA GLU A 246 -25.17 -3.66 -5.22
C GLU A 246 -26.23 -4.61 -4.64
N ASN A 247 -25.83 -5.53 -3.76
CA ASN A 247 -26.74 -6.49 -3.15
C ASN A 247 -27.71 -5.82 -2.15
N VAL A 248 -27.23 -4.89 -1.32
CA VAL A 248 -28.09 -4.15 -0.38
C VAL A 248 -29.09 -3.29 -1.14
N LEU A 249 -28.65 -2.61 -2.21
CA LEU A 249 -29.53 -1.75 -3.03
C LEU A 249 -30.63 -2.53 -3.75
N LYS A 250 -30.36 -3.75 -4.23
CA LYS A 250 -31.39 -4.59 -4.86
C LYS A 250 -32.52 -5.00 -3.90
N GLY A 251 -32.24 -5.06 -2.60
CA GLY A 251 -33.15 -5.55 -1.56
C GLY A 251 -33.77 -4.49 -0.67
N SER A 252 -33.53 -3.20 -0.94
CA SER A 252 -33.88 -2.10 -0.03
C SER A 252 -34.59 -0.95 -0.75
N GLU A 253 -35.64 -0.40 -0.14
CA GLU A 253 -36.24 0.88 -0.52
C GLU A 253 -35.63 2.07 0.25
N GLU A 254 -34.69 1.82 1.16
CA GLU A 254 -34.01 2.87 1.91
C GLU A 254 -33.16 3.73 0.97
N ILE A 255 -33.26 5.05 1.13
CA ILE A 255 -32.57 6.05 0.30
C ILE A 255 -31.48 6.79 1.08
N ALA A 256 -31.52 6.74 2.41
CA ALA A 256 -30.51 7.35 3.26
C ALA A 256 -29.24 6.49 3.25
N ILE A 257 -28.24 6.92 2.49
CA ILE A 257 -26.99 6.19 2.25
C ILE A 257 -26.34 5.68 3.54
N TYR A 258 -26.24 6.50 4.59
CA TYR A 258 -25.61 6.09 5.86
C TYR A 258 -26.29 4.89 6.55
N LYS A 259 -27.56 4.60 6.24
CA LYS A 259 -28.26 3.40 6.74
C LYS A 259 -28.06 2.17 5.84
N ILE A 260 -27.63 2.39 4.59
CA ILE A 260 -27.31 1.36 3.60
C ILE A 260 -25.86 0.88 3.78
N MET A 261 -24.97 1.75 4.26
CA MET A 261 -23.53 1.46 4.39
C MET A 261 -23.12 0.43 5.46
N PRO A 262 -23.83 0.18 6.58
CA PRO A 262 -23.30 -0.70 7.62
C PRO A 262 -22.90 -2.12 7.15
N PRO A 263 -23.68 -2.81 6.29
CA PRO A 263 -23.24 -4.08 5.70
C PRO A 263 -22.01 -3.93 4.79
N VAL A 264 -21.89 -2.83 4.05
CA VAL A 264 -20.76 -2.54 3.15
C VAL A 264 -19.48 -2.35 3.97
N ILE A 265 -19.53 -1.52 5.01
CA ILE A 265 -18.44 -1.30 5.96
C ILE A 265 -18.01 -2.62 6.58
N ALA A 266 -18.96 -3.44 7.05
CA ALA A 266 -18.65 -4.74 7.66
C ALA A 266 -17.98 -5.72 6.69
N ALA A 267 -18.37 -5.71 5.40
CA ALA A 267 -17.76 -6.55 4.38
C ALA A 267 -16.30 -6.15 4.11
N VAL A 268 -16.02 -4.85 4.01
CA VAL A 268 -14.66 -4.33 3.84
C VAL A 268 -13.83 -4.60 5.09
N GLN A 269 -14.38 -4.34 6.29
CA GLN A 269 -13.72 -4.58 7.58
C GLN A 269 -13.24 -6.02 7.68
N LYS A 270 -14.08 -6.99 7.31
CA LYS A 270 -13.73 -8.41 7.35
C LYS A 270 -12.50 -8.73 6.49
N ILE A 271 -12.42 -8.17 5.28
CA ILE A 271 -11.24 -8.35 4.42
C ILE A 271 -9.99 -7.76 5.09
N VAL A 272 -10.10 -6.56 5.67
CA VAL A 272 -8.98 -5.92 6.38
C VAL A 272 -8.53 -6.77 7.57
N GLU A 273 -9.45 -7.32 8.36
CA GLU A 273 -9.13 -8.22 9.49
C GLU A 273 -8.38 -9.47 9.02
N GLU A 274 -8.84 -10.11 7.93
CA GLU A 274 -8.19 -11.29 7.34
C GLU A 274 -6.77 -10.96 6.85
N LYS A 275 -6.56 -9.78 6.25
CA LYS A 275 -5.22 -9.33 5.82
C LYS A 275 -4.32 -9.00 7.00
N ILE A 276 -4.83 -8.33 8.03
CA ILE A 276 -4.08 -8.08 9.26
C ILE A 276 -3.62 -9.41 9.88
N ASP A 277 -4.50 -10.40 10.01
CA ASP A 277 -4.14 -11.72 10.54
C ASP A 277 -3.09 -12.41 9.67
N LEU A 278 -3.22 -12.32 8.34
CA LEU A 278 -2.27 -12.89 7.39
C LEU A 278 -0.86 -12.27 7.50
N PHE A 279 -0.78 -10.96 7.76
CA PHE A 279 0.49 -10.22 7.79
C PHE A 279 1.20 -10.27 9.15
N ASN A 280 0.55 -10.77 10.20
CA ASN A 280 1.04 -10.79 11.58
C ASN A 280 1.35 -12.23 12.07
N VAL A 281 2.19 -12.96 11.31
CA VAL A 281 2.58 -14.36 11.58
C VAL A 281 3.53 -14.51 12.76
#